data_AF-A0A0S9CKF5-F1
#
_entry.id   AF-A0A0S9CKF5-F1
#
_cell.length_a   1.000
_cell.length_b   1.000
_cell.length_c   1.000
_cell.angle_alpha   90.00
_cell.angle_beta   90.00
_cell.angle_gamma   90.00
#
_symmetry.space_group_name_H-M   'P 1'
#
loop_
_entity.id
_entity.type
_entity.pdbx_description
1 polymer ?
#
loop_
_entity_poly.entity_id
_entity_poly.type
_entity_poly.pdbx_seq_one_letter_code
_entity_poly.pdbx_strand_id
1 'polypeptide(L)'
;MRKVMLVVVAVLAAGSAQAAEQGQYGAALRLIVTQAAEGRCPAEVMAEPLLSACRDQMPAMKPALAAQGTVERVSFVRAEQEGDARVETYAVNYAGGRAMIWSIGNRKDGKFTTAYTLGD
;
A
#
# COMPACT_ATOMS: atom_id res chain seq x y z
N MET A 1 30.47 50.34 -2.89
CA MET A 1 29.00 50.17 -2.90
C MET A 1 28.70 48.70 -3.17
N ARG A 2 28.13 47.98 -2.19
CA ARG A 2 27.74 46.56 -2.30
C ARG A 2 26.48 46.46 -3.17
N LYS A 3 26.51 45.65 -4.23
CA LYS A 3 25.28 45.19 -4.92
C LYS A 3 25.04 43.75 -4.49
N VAL A 4 24.14 43.56 -3.54
CA VAL A 4 23.62 42.24 -3.16
C VAL A 4 22.49 41.93 -4.14
N MET A 5 22.69 40.90 -4.96
CA MET A 5 21.68 40.38 -5.88
C MET A 5 20.79 39.41 -5.11
N LEU A 6 19.54 39.79 -4.89
CA LEU A 6 18.52 38.98 -4.22
C LEU A 6 17.92 38.05 -5.27
N VAL A 7 18.24 36.75 -5.20
CA VAL A 7 17.55 35.72 -5.99
C VAL A 7 16.32 35.28 -5.18
N VAL A 8 15.14 35.70 -5.63
CA VAL A 8 13.87 35.16 -5.14
C VAL A 8 13.67 33.81 -5.83
N VAL A 9 13.95 32.72 -5.12
CA VAL A 9 13.54 31.39 -5.58
C VAL A 9 12.04 31.27 -5.30
N ALA A 10 11.23 31.39 -6.34
CA ALA A 10 9.82 31.08 -6.28
C ALA A 10 9.66 29.58 -5.99
N VAL A 11 9.26 29.23 -4.76
CA VAL A 11 8.88 27.86 -4.40
C VAL A 11 7.50 27.63 -5.01
N LEU A 12 7.47 27.06 -6.22
CA LEU A 12 6.24 26.56 -6.82
C LEU A 12 5.76 25.36 -6.00
N ALA A 13 4.51 25.40 -5.57
CA ALA A 13 3.82 24.32 -4.88
C ALA A 13 3.74 23.08 -5.78
N ALA A 14 4.70 22.16 -5.66
CA ALA A 14 4.75 20.89 -6.38
C ALA A 14 4.29 19.69 -5.53
N GLY A 15 3.57 19.93 -4.43
CA GLY A 15 3.30 18.91 -3.41
C GLY A 15 2.37 17.75 -3.82
N SER A 16 1.50 17.92 -4.82
CA SER A 16 0.48 16.92 -5.17
C SER A 16 0.91 15.94 -6.26
N ALA A 17 1.73 16.36 -7.22
CA ALA A 17 2.18 15.49 -8.32
C ALA A 17 3.26 14.48 -7.84
N GLN A 18 4.16 14.91 -6.95
CA GLN A 18 5.23 14.04 -6.42
C GLN A 18 4.71 12.97 -5.45
N ALA A 19 3.56 13.19 -4.81
CA ALA A 19 2.90 12.20 -3.97
C ALA A 19 2.16 11.12 -4.79
N ALA A 20 1.81 11.40 -6.05
CA ALA A 20 1.28 10.38 -6.94
C ALA A 20 2.39 9.42 -7.43
N GLU A 21 3.61 9.94 -7.58
CA GLU A 21 4.83 9.22 -7.99
C GLU A 21 5.47 8.37 -6.87
N GLN A 22 5.04 8.54 -5.62
CA GLN A 22 5.55 7.80 -4.46
C GLN A 22 4.43 7.00 -3.79
N GLY A 23 4.71 5.76 -3.41
CA GLY A 23 3.73 4.90 -2.74
C GLY A 23 3.37 5.38 -1.34
N GLN A 24 2.09 5.56 -1.06
CA GLN A 24 1.57 6.05 0.22
C GLN A 24 1.03 4.92 1.12
N TYR A 25 0.59 3.82 0.53
CA TYR A 25 -0.13 2.72 1.19
C TYR A 25 0.75 1.52 1.55
N GLY A 26 2.05 1.54 1.22
CA GLY A 26 2.95 0.40 1.41
C GLY A 26 3.08 -0.07 2.86
N ALA A 27 3.07 0.85 3.82
CA ALA A 27 3.09 0.50 5.25
C ALA A 27 1.80 -0.22 5.70
N ALA A 28 0.65 0.25 5.23
CA ALA A 28 -0.63 -0.38 5.52
C ALA A 28 -0.74 -1.76 4.86
N LEU A 29 -0.25 -1.90 3.62
CA LEU A 29 -0.19 -3.18 2.93
C LEU A 29 0.68 -4.19 3.69
N ARG A 30 1.88 -3.77 4.14
CA ARG A 30 2.73 -4.62 4.99
C ARG A 30 1.97 -5.10 6.22
N LEU A 31 1.31 -4.20 6.95
CA LEU A 31 0.52 -4.55 8.13
C LEU A 31 -0.55 -5.60 7.79
N ILE A 32 -1.33 -5.37 6.74
CA ILE A 32 -2.40 -6.28 6.30
C ILE A 32 -1.85 -7.67 6.00
N VAL A 33 -0.81 -7.76 5.16
CA VAL A 33 -0.25 -9.04 4.71
C VAL A 33 0.40 -9.79 5.87
N THR A 34 1.15 -9.10 6.73
CA THR A 34 1.77 -9.72 7.92
C THR A 34 0.72 -10.23 8.90
N GLN A 35 -0.29 -9.42 9.23
CA GLN A 35 -1.38 -9.84 10.13
C GLN A 35 -2.17 -11.01 9.54
N ALA A 36 -2.44 -11.00 8.22
CA ALA A 36 -3.16 -12.08 7.54
C ALA A 36 -2.38 -13.39 7.52
N ALA A 37 -1.06 -13.36 7.36
CA ALA A 37 -0.20 -14.54 7.49
C ALA A 37 -0.29 -15.18 8.89
N GLU A 38 -0.60 -14.38 9.91
CA GLU A 38 -0.81 -14.83 11.30
C GLU A 38 -2.27 -15.19 11.62
N GLY A 39 -3.18 -15.12 10.63
CA GLY A 39 -4.59 -15.43 10.81
C GLY A 39 -5.45 -14.27 11.32
N ARG A 40 -4.99 -13.02 11.21
CA ARG A 40 -5.68 -11.83 11.70
C ARG A 40 -6.04 -10.87 10.58
N CYS A 41 -7.17 -10.17 10.73
CA CYS A 41 -7.61 -9.11 9.82
C CYS A 41 -7.64 -7.77 10.58
N PRO A 42 -6.73 -6.83 10.30
CA PRO A 42 -6.59 -5.59 11.07
C PRO A 42 -7.73 -4.60 10.80
N ALA A 43 -8.73 -4.58 11.70
CA ALA A 43 -9.92 -3.73 11.59
C ALA A 43 -9.63 -2.23 11.70
N GLU A 44 -8.45 -1.85 12.19
CA GLU A 44 -7.96 -0.47 12.25
C GLU A 44 -7.65 0.10 10.85
N VAL A 45 -7.30 -0.74 9.88
CA VAL A 45 -6.99 -0.33 8.49
C VAL A 45 -7.96 -0.88 7.46
N MET A 46 -8.74 -1.92 7.77
CA MET A 46 -9.73 -2.50 6.86
C MET A 46 -11.14 -1.95 7.14
N ALA A 47 -11.80 -1.43 6.11
CA ALA A 47 -13.23 -1.15 6.15
C ALA A 47 -14.02 -2.46 6.08
N GLU A 48 -15.30 -2.41 6.48
CA GLU A 48 -16.12 -3.62 6.67
C GLU A 48 -16.15 -4.60 5.46
N PRO A 49 -16.28 -4.14 4.20
CA PRO A 49 -16.27 -5.06 3.06
C PRO A 49 -14.96 -5.86 2.94
N LEU A 50 -13.82 -5.19 3.11
CA LEU A 50 -12.50 -5.83 3.07
C LEU A 50 -12.26 -6.71 4.30
N LEU A 51 -12.72 -6.25 5.46
CA LEU A 51 -12.58 -6.97 6.73
C LEU A 51 -13.37 -8.29 6.70
N SER A 52 -14.60 -8.27 6.18
CA SER A 52 -15.40 -9.48 5.97
C SER A 52 -14.71 -10.42 4.99
N ALA A 53 -14.32 -9.94 3.81
CA ALA A 53 -13.65 -10.76 2.80
C ALA A 53 -12.36 -11.39 3.33
N CYS A 54 -11.56 -10.64 4.11
CA CYS A 54 -10.35 -11.17 4.74
C CYS A 54 -10.66 -12.34 5.70
N ARG A 55 -11.71 -12.21 6.53
CA ARG A 55 -12.13 -13.25 7.48
C ARG A 55 -12.63 -14.49 6.74
N ASP A 56 -13.45 -14.29 5.72
CA ASP A 56 -14.04 -15.37 4.92
C ASP A 56 -12.97 -16.17 4.16
N GLN A 57 -11.95 -15.49 3.63
CA GLN A 57 -10.85 -16.13 2.89
C GLN A 57 -9.74 -16.70 3.78
N MET A 58 -9.75 -16.40 5.09
CA MET A 58 -8.67 -16.75 6.01
C MET A 58 -8.27 -18.24 6.00
N PRO A 59 -9.20 -19.22 5.93
CA PRO A 59 -8.83 -20.64 5.90
C PRO A 59 -7.90 -21.02 4.75
N ALA A 60 -8.06 -20.39 3.57
CA ALA A 60 -7.22 -20.63 2.40
C ALA A 60 -6.02 -19.65 2.35
N MET A 61 -6.25 -18.39 2.71
CA MET A 61 -5.25 -17.32 2.62
C MET A 61 -4.11 -17.50 3.64
N LYS A 62 -4.41 -17.86 4.89
CA LYS A 62 -3.41 -18.03 5.95
C LYS A 62 -2.28 -18.99 5.55
N PRO A 63 -2.55 -20.26 5.17
CA PRO A 63 -1.47 -21.18 4.80
C PRO A 63 -0.71 -20.72 3.54
N ALA A 64 -1.41 -20.12 2.57
CA ALA A 64 -0.78 -19.61 1.36
C ALA A 64 0.20 -18.46 1.64
N LEU A 65 -0.15 -17.53 2.53
CA LEU A 65 0.71 -16.44 2.97
C LEU A 65 1.85 -16.93 3.87
N ALA A 66 1.56 -17.83 4.80
CA ALA A 66 2.58 -18.40 5.69
C ALA A 66 3.68 -19.14 4.90
N ALA A 67 3.32 -19.81 3.81
CA ALA A 67 4.28 -20.49 2.92
C ALA A 67 5.24 -19.52 2.20
N GLN A 68 4.90 -18.24 2.08
CA GLN A 68 5.81 -17.23 1.50
C GLN A 68 6.90 -16.80 2.49
N GLY A 69 6.70 -17.00 3.80
CA GLY A 69 7.58 -16.48 4.85
C GLY A 69 7.32 -15.02 5.19
N THR A 70 8.22 -14.41 5.97
CA THR A 70 8.06 -13.02 6.42
C THR A 70 8.22 -12.01 5.28
N VAL A 71 7.46 -10.91 5.32
CA VAL A 71 7.62 -9.79 4.37
C VAL A 71 8.95 -9.10 4.62
N GLU A 72 9.83 -9.08 3.62
CA GLU A 72 11.14 -8.40 3.69
C GLU A 72 11.07 -6.97 3.15
N ARG A 73 10.43 -6.78 2.01
CA ARG A 73 10.37 -5.50 1.29
C ARG A 73 9.01 -5.28 0.63
N VAL A 74 8.53 -4.05 0.67
CA VAL A 74 7.34 -3.60 -0.08
C VAL A 74 7.79 -2.46 -0.98
N SER A 75 7.80 -2.69 -2.29
CA SER A 75 8.29 -1.74 -3.30
C SER A 75 7.11 -1.20 -4.10
N PHE A 76 6.96 0.12 -4.16
CA PHE A 76 5.94 0.75 -4.99
C PHE A 76 6.15 0.44 -6.48
N VAL A 77 5.09 0.11 -7.18
CA VAL A 77 5.09 -0.18 -8.62
C VAL A 77 4.41 0.94 -9.38
N ARG A 78 3.14 1.22 -9.05
CA ARG A 78 2.35 2.28 -9.69
C ARG A 78 1.16 2.66 -8.83
N ALA A 79 0.54 3.78 -9.17
CA ALA A 79 -0.74 4.19 -8.62
C ALA A 79 -1.71 4.58 -9.74
N GLU A 80 -2.96 4.21 -9.57
CA GLU A 80 -4.09 4.71 -10.36
C GLU A 80 -4.95 5.62 -9.49
N GLN A 81 -5.35 6.75 -10.07
CA GLN A 81 -6.21 7.73 -9.44
C GLN A 81 -7.40 8.01 -10.37
N GLU A 82 -8.62 7.85 -9.84
CA GLU A 82 -9.87 8.23 -10.50
C GLU A 82 -10.72 9.03 -9.53
N GLY A 83 -10.84 10.35 -9.75
CA GLY A 83 -11.44 11.25 -8.77
C GLY A 83 -10.72 11.14 -7.42
N ASP A 84 -11.47 10.88 -6.35
CA ASP A 84 -10.92 10.66 -5.00
C ASP A 84 -10.48 9.21 -4.75
N ALA A 85 -10.80 8.27 -5.66
CA ALA A 85 -10.40 6.88 -5.55
C ALA A 85 -8.94 6.72 -5.97
N ARG A 86 -8.13 6.13 -5.09
CA ARG A 86 -6.73 5.78 -5.34
C ARG A 86 -6.51 4.31 -5.08
N VAL A 87 -5.88 3.62 -6.03
CA VAL A 87 -5.34 2.26 -5.85
C VAL A 87 -3.85 2.31 -6.12
N GLU A 88 -3.08 1.67 -5.26
CA GLU A 88 -1.63 1.56 -5.40
C GLU A 88 -1.23 0.10 -5.50
N THR A 89 -0.31 -0.19 -6.40
CA THR A 89 0.25 -1.52 -6.62
C THR A 89 1.68 -1.58 -6.15
N TYR A 90 2.03 -2.70 -5.53
CA TYR A 90 3.30 -2.96 -4.87
C TYR A 90 3.83 -4.35 -5.21
N ALA A 91 5.15 -4.48 -5.31
CA ALA A 91 5.84 -5.75 -5.24
C ALA A 91 6.18 -6.05 -3.77
N VAL A 92 5.60 -7.10 -3.21
CA VAL A 92 5.87 -7.57 -1.85
C VAL A 92 6.83 -8.75 -1.94
N ASN A 93 8.07 -8.56 -1.48
CA ASN A 93 9.10 -9.59 -1.45
C ASN A 93 9.04 -10.30 -0.09
N TYR A 94 9.02 -11.63 -0.13
CA TYR A 94 8.97 -12.48 1.05
C TYR A 94 10.27 -13.28 1.19
N ALA A 95 10.58 -13.71 2.43
CA ALA A 95 11.76 -14.51 2.73
C ALA A 95 11.82 -15.87 1.99
N GLY A 96 10.68 -16.37 1.51
CA GLY A 96 10.60 -17.54 0.62
C GLY A 96 11.12 -17.30 -0.80
N GLY A 97 11.64 -16.11 -1.10
CA GLY A 97 12.32 -15.78 -2.36
C GLY A 97 11.40 -15.37 -3.50
N ARG A 98 10.08 -15.34 -3.29
CA ARG A 98 9.10 -14.89 -4.28
C ARG A 98 8.64 -13.47 -3.99
N ALA A 99 8.38 -12.72 -5.06
CA ALA A 99 7.65 -11.46 -4.99
C ALA A 99 6.20 -11.75 -5.42
N MET A 100 5.22 -11.19 -4.70
CA MET A 100 3.84 -11.16 -5.17
C MET A 100 3.45 -9.71 -5.44
N ILE A 101 2.66 -9.50 -6.49
CA ILE A 101 2.13 -8.19 -6.83
C ILE A 101 0.81 -7.98 -6.09
N TRP A 102 0.72 -6.92 -5.30
CA TRP A 102 -0.44 -6.59 -4.50
C TRP A 102 -0.98 -5.22 -4.87
N SER A 103 -2.30 -5.08 -4.88
CA SER A 103 -2.98 -3.80 -4.98
C SER A 103 -3.72 -3.50 -3.67
N ILE A 104 -3.73 -2.23 -3.27
CA ILE A 104 -4.43 -1.72 -2.08
C ILE A 104 -4.99 -0.33 -2.36
N GLY A 105 -6.20 -0.02 -1.87
CA GLY A 105 -6.77 1.29 -2.15
C GLY A 105 -8.22 1.50 -1.74
N ASN A 106 -8.85 2.44 -2.44
CA ASN A 106 -10.26 2.83 -2.29
C ASN A 106 -10.59 3.13 -0.82
N ARG A 107 -9.92 4.14 -0.26
CA ARG A 107 -10.10 4.48 1.14
C ARG A 107 -11.48 5.09 1.39
N LYS A 108 -12.13 4.65 2.47
CA LYS A 108 -13.36 5.21 3.02
C LYS A 108 -13.18 5.39 4.52
N ASP A 109 -13.47 6.60 5.02
CA ASP A 109 -13.34 6.93 6.45
C ASP A 109 -11.96 6.56 7.03
N GLY A 110 -10.91 6.77 6.24
CA GLY A 110 -9.52 6.48 6.61
C GLY A 110 -9.06 5.03 6.43
N LYS A 111 -9.97 4.10 6.13
CA LYS A 111 -9.68 2.66 5.99
C LYS A 111 -9.76 2.18 4.55
N PHE A 112 -9.09 1.09 4.20
CA PHE A 112 -9.08 0.52 2.86
C PHE A 112 -10.30 -0.37 2.63
N THR A 113 -10.91 -0.26 1.46
CA THR A 113 -12.01 -1.15 1.03
C THR A 113 -11.54 -2.22 0.05
N THR A 114 -10.31 -2.14 -0.45
CA THR A 114 -9.72 -3.17 -1.32
C THR A 114 -8.27 -3.47 -0.95
N ALA A 115 -7.93 -4.76 -0.95
CA ALA A 115 -6.58 -5.29 -0.96
C ALA A 115 -6.59 -6.68 -1.59
N TYR A 116 -5.79 -6.92 -2.63
CA TYR A 116 -5.78 -8.19 -3.35
C TYR A 116 -4.42 -8.44 -4.02
N THR A 117 -4.10 -9.70 -4.25
CA THR A 117 -2.92 -10.12 -5.02
C THR A 117 -3.29 -10.28 -6.50
N LEU A 118 -2.37 -9.92 -7.40
CA LEU A 118 -2.43 -10.15 -8.84
C LEU A 118 -1.67 -11.43 -9.25
N GLY A 119 -1.06 -12.13 -8.29
CA GLY A 119 -0.16 -13.25 -8.53
C GLY A 119 1.31 -12.87 -8.42
N ASP A 120 2.18 -13.80 -8.79
CA ASP A 120 3.62 -13.64 -8.93
C ASP A 120 4.05 -13.29 -10.37
#